data_AF-A0A7W0QCX8-F1
#
_entry.id   AF-A0A7W0QCX8-F1
#
_cell.length_a   1.000
_cell.length_b   1.000
_cell.length_c   1.000
_cell.angle_alpha   90.00
_cell.angle_beta   90.00
_cell.angle_gamma   90.00
#
_symmetry.space_group_name_H-M   'P 1'
#
loop_
_entity.id
_entity.type
_entity.pdbx_description
1 polymer ?
#
loop_
_entity_poly.entity_id
_entity_poly.type
_entity_poly.pdbx_seq_one_letter_code
_entity_poly.pdbx_strand_id
1 'polypeptide(L)'
;MALPNQMLTSSVSQTAPTTATPELETLLLRAAKLAADHGVPVEAFVQAAWSAYLDARPGLREELATKELVDELRELRRRGKVGTA
;
A
#
# COMPACT_ATOMS: atom_id res chain seq x y z
N MET A 1 -36.52 1.78 -33.16
CA MET A 1 -35.55 0.71 -32.84
C MET A 1 -34.25 1.38 -32.45
N ALA A 2 -33.95 1.47 -31.16
CA ALA A 2 -32.82 2.21 -30.59
C ALA A 2 -31.68 1.24 -30.23
N LEU A 3 -30.45 1.59 -30.62
CA LEU A 3 -29.21 0.90 -30.26
C LEU A 3 -28.95 1.06 -28.74
N PRO A 4 -28.68 -0.02 -27.99
CA PRO A 4 -28.25 0.12 -26.60
C PRO A 4 -26.76 0.50 -26.52
N ASN A 5 -26.52 1.61 -25.83
CA ASN A 5 -25.24 2.21 -25.50
C ASN A 5 -24.24 1.21 -24.93
N GLN A 6 -23.07 1.15 -25.56
CA GLN A 6 -21.86 0.60 -24.96
C GLN A 6 -21.41 1.52 -23.81
N MET A 7 -21.47 1.02 -22.58
CA MET A 7 -20.87 1.70 -21.43
C MET A 7 -19.36 1.52 -21.46
N LEU A 8 -18.69 2.56 -21.95
CA LEU A 8 -17.27 2.80 -21.72
C LEU A 8 -17.04 3.12 -20.23
N THR A 9 -15.85 2.73 -19.78
CA THR A 9 -15.15 3.23 -18.59
C THR A 9 -15.69 2.84 -17.22
N SER A 10 -15.25 1.68 -16.74
CA SER A 10 -14.64 1.61 -15.41
C SER A 10 -13.48 0.62 -15.50
N SER A 11 -12.44 1.03 -16.23
CA SER A 11 -11.13 0.45 -16.03
C SER A 11 -10.71 0.90 -14.63
N VAL A 12 -11.09 0.11 -13.62
CA VAL A 12 -10.44 0.14 -12.33
C VAL A 12 -8.98 -0.07 -12.68
N SER A 13 -8.20 1.01 -12.62
CA SER A 13 -6.75 0.94 -12.61
C SER A 13 -6.38 0.12 -11.39
N GLN A 14 -6.41 -1.19 -11.58
CA GLN A 14 -5.71 -2.18 -10.80
C GLN A 14 -4.27 -1.70 -10.90
N THR A 15 -3.79 -0.99 -9.88
CA THR A 15 -2.37 -0.69 -9.75
C THR A 15 -1.71 -2.04 -9.62
N ALA A 16 -1.25 -2.57 -10.76
CA ALA A 16 -0.50 -3.80 -10.84
C ALA A 16 0.56 -3.76 -9.74
N PRO A 17 0.76 -4.84 -8.96
CA PRO A 17 1.92 -4.89 -8.10
C PRO A 17 3.11 -4.66 -9.00
N THR A 18 3.86 -3.58 -8.77
CA THR A 18 5.16 -3.41 -9.41
C THR A 18 5.93 -4.68 -9.08
N THR A 19 6.07 -5.57 -10.05
CA THR A 19 6.75 -6.85 -9.88
C THR A 19 8.12 -6.51 -9.33
N ALA A 20 8.40 -6.95 -8.10
CA ALA A 20 9.74 -6.79 -7.53
C ALA A 20 10.70 -7.33 -8.59
N THR A 21 11.69 -6.53 -8.99
CA THR A 21 12.67 -7.03 -9.96
C THR A 21 13.36 -8.26 -9.34
N PRO A 22 13.76 -9.27 -10.12
CA PRO A 22 14.34 -10.50 -9.58
C PRO A 22 15.57 -10.23 -8.70
N GLU A 23 16.27 -9.11 -8.93
CA GLU A 23 17.37 -8.64 -8.09
C GLU A 23 16.89 -8.20 -6.70
N LEU A 24 15.77 -7.48 -6.62
CA LEU A 24 15.18 -7.05 -5.35
C LEU A 24 14.72 -8.27 -4.54
N GLU A 25 14.07 -9.24 -5.18
CA GLU A 25 13.65 -10.48 -4.53
C GLU A 25 14.86 -11.26 -3.97
N THR A 26 15.94 -11.36 -4.75
CA THR A 26 17.18 -12.00 -4.31
C THR A 26 17.80 -11.30 -3.10
N LEU A 27 17.81 -9.96 -3.08
CA LEU A 27 18.33 -9.18 -1.95
C LEU A 27 17.46 -9.36 -0.70
N LEU A 28 16.13 -9.37 -0.84
CA LEU A 28 15.20 -9.60 0.26
C LEU A 28 15.35 -11.00 0.86
N LEU A 29 15.49 -12.03 0.02
CA LEU A 29 15.73 -13.40 0.46
C LEU A 29 17.05 -13.52 1.24
N ARG A 30 18.11 -12.85 0.78
CA ARG A 30 19.40 -12.84 1.48
C ARG A 30 19.32 -12.14 2.83
N ALA A 31 18.62 -11.00 2.90
CA ALA A 31 18.41 -10.27 4.15
C ALA A 31 17.60 -11.09 5.17
N ALA A 32 16.52 -11.75 4.71
CA ALA A 32 15.69 -12.61 5.53
C ALA A 32 16.47 -13.82 6.08
N LYS A 33 17.28 -14.46 5.23
CA LYS A 33 18.16 -15.57 5.66
C LYS A 33 19.15 -15.12 6.73
N LEU A 34 19.80 -13.97 6.51
CA LEU A 34 20.77 -13.43 7.47
C LEU A 34 20.10 -13.08 8.82
N ALA A 35 18.91 -12.50 8.79
CA ALA A 35 18.13 -12.23 10.00
C ALA A 35 17.80 -13.53 10.77
N ALA A 36 17.39 -14.59 10.06
CA ALA A 36 17.11 -15.89 10.66
C ALA A 36 18.36 -16.55 11.26
N ASP A 37 19.50 -16.50 10.55
CA ASP A 37 20.77 -17.07 11.00
C ASP A 37 21.29 -16.39 12.29
N HIS A 38 20.94 -15.11 12.49
CA HIS A 38 21.29 -14.34 13.69
C HIS A 38 20.20 -14.34 14.78
N GLY A 39 19.11 -15.09 14.62
CA GLY A 39 18.04 -15.20 15.61
C GLY A 39 17.18 -13.94 15.75
N VAL A 40 17.13 -13.09 14.73
CA VAL A 40 16.24 -11.92 14.71
C VAL A 40 14.80 -12.42 14.56
N PRO A 41 13.88 -12.05 15.46
CA PRO A 41 12.48 -12.45 15.34
C PRO A 41 11.84 -11.80 14.11
N VAL A 42 10.91 -12.51 13.47
CA VAL A 42 10.22 -12.07 12.25
C VAL A 42 9.62 -10.67 12.41
N GLU A 43 8.98 -10.41 13.55
CA GLU A 43 8.36 -9.10 13.84
C GLU A 43 9.38 -7.96 13.81
N ALA A 44 10.54 -8.16 14.45
CA ALA A 44 11.60 -7.14 14.49
C ALA A 44 12.21 -6.92 13.10
N PHE A 45 12.38 -7.98 12.30
CA PHE A 45 12.85 -7.87 10.92
C PHE A 45 11.87 -7.07 10.05
N VAL A 46 10.57 -7.38 10.13
CA VAL A 46 9.52 -6.67 9.38
C VAL A 46 9.48 -5.20 9.78
N GLN A 47 9.53 -4.89 11.08
CA GLN A 47 9.53 -3.52 11.57
C GLN A 47 10.76 -2.74 11.08
N ALA A 48 11.94 -3.36 11.07
CA ALA A 48 13.16 -2.76 10.56
C ALA A 48 13.09 -2.51 9.04
N ALA A 49 12.59 -3.49 8.26
CA ALA A 49 12.40 -3.34 6.82
C ALA A 49 11.40 -2.23 6.49
N TRP A 50 10.31 -2.12 7.26
CA TRP A 50 9.33 -1.06 7.13
C TRP A 50 9.91 0.32 7.44
N SER A 51 10.67 0.45 8.53
CA SER A 51 11.36 1.70 8.86
C SER A 51 12.31 2.11 7.75
N ALA A 52 13.13 1.19 7.24
CA ALA A 52 14.07 1.47 6.15
C ALA A 52 13.35 1.92 4.86
N TYR A 53 12.18 1.34 4.57
CA TYR A 53 11.36 1.75 3.44
C TYR A 53 10.79 3.16 3.61
N LEU A 54 10.33 3.51 4.82
CA LEU A 54 9.85 4.86 5.15
C LEU A 54 10.99 5.89 5.07
N ASP A 55 12.17 5.56 5.59
CA ASP A 55 13.32 6.46 5.59
C ASP A 55 13.86 6.70 4.17
N ALA A 56 13.75 5.70 3.29
CA ALA A 56 14.07 5.84 1.86
C ALA A 56 13.07 6.70 1.08
N ARG A 57 11.90 7.02 1.66
CA ARG A 57 10.85 7.84 1.04
C ARG A 57 10.40 8.96 1.98
N PRO A 58 11.18 10.05 2.10
CA PRO A 58 10.72 11.24 2.83
C PRO A 58 9.40 11.74 2.22
N GLY A 59 8.39 11.94 3.06
CA GLY A 59 7.03 12.33 2.66
C GLY A 59 6.01 11.19 2.58
N LEU A 60 6.45 9.93 2.54
CA LEU A 60 5.52 8.78 2.51
C LEU A 60 4.70 8.67 3.80
N ARG A 61 5.27 9.06 4.95
CA ARG A 61 4.53 9.09 6.22
C ARG A 61 3.37 10.08 6.20
N GLU A 62 3.58 11.27 5.63
CA GLU A 62 2.53 12.28 5.47
C GLU A 62 1.46 11.83 4.46
N GLU A 63 1.90 11.16 3.37
CA GLU A 63 0.99 10.59 2.38
C GLU A 63 0.12 9.47 2.97
N LEU A 64 0.70 8.58 3.79
CA LEU A 64 -0.02 7.53 4.50
C LEU A 64 -1.04 8.12 5.47
N ALA A 65 -0.64 9.09 6.30
CA ALA A 65 -1.55 9.76 7.23
C ALA A 65 -2.71 10.48 6.51
N THR A 66 -2.42 11.09 5.36
CA THR A 66 -3.45 11.73 4.53
C THR A 66 -4.44 10.71 3.97
N LYS A 67 -3.95 9.55 3.50
CA LYS A 67 -4.81 8.46 3.01
C LYS A 67 -5.70 7.90 4.13
N GLU A 68 -5.13 7.62 5.29
CA GLU A 68 -5.88 7.14 6.46
C GLU A 68 -6.98 8.12 6.85
N LEU A 69 -6.67 9.42 6.92
CA LEU A 69 -7.66 10.46 7.23
C LEU A 69 -8.79 10.52 6.19
N VAL A 70 -8.48 10.40 4.90
CA VAL A 70 -9.49 10.38 3.83
C VAL A 70 -10.39 9.16 3.95
N ASP A 71 -9.84 7.99 4.28
CA ASP A 71 -10.60 6.77 4.44
C ASP A 71 -11.50 6.80 5.69
N GLU A 72 -11.01 7.36 6.80
CA GLU A 72 -11.83 7.62 7.99
C GLU A 72 -12.99 8.58 7.68
N LEU A 73 -12.74 9.68 6.97
CA LEU A 73 -13.77 10.62 6.55
C LEU A 73 -14.80 9.99 5.62
N ARG A 74 -14.37 9.12 4.71
CA ARG A 74 -15.29 8.34 3.86
C ARG A 74 -16.14 7.40 4.70
N GLU A 75 -15.55 6.74 5.69
CA GLU A 75 -16.30 5.84 6.57
C GLU A 75 -17.33 6.61 7.42
N LEU A 76 -16.96 7.76 7.96
CA LEU A 76 -17.87 8.62 8.70
C LEU A 76 -19.01 9.16 7.83
N ARG A 77 -18.73 9.49 6.56
CA ARG A 77 -19.76 9.87 5.57
C ARG A 77 -20.69 8.70 5.23
N ARG A 78 -20.16 7.49 5.03
CA ARG A 78 -20.97 6.26 4.82
C ARG A 78 -21.91 6.00 5.99
N ARG A 79 -21.47 6.27 7.21
CA ARG A 79 -22.25 6.11 8.43
C ARG A 79 -23.21 7.27 8.72
N GLY A 80 -23.32 8.25 7.82
CA GLY A 80 -24.21 9.40 7.97
C GLY A 80 -23.82 10.36 9.10
N LYS A 81 -22.60 10.26 9.63
CA LYS A 81 -22.10 11.07 10.77
C LYS A 81 -21.43 12.36 10.33
N VAL A 82 -21.23 12.57 9.03
CA VAL A 82 -20.65 13.78 8.43
C VAL A 82 -21.57 14.24 7.31
N GLY A 83 -21.97 15.52 7.34
CA GLY A 83 -22.78 16.12 6.29
C GLY A 83 -22.02 16.20 4.97
N THR A 84 -22.69 15.82 3.88
CA THR A 84 -22.28 16.23 2.54
C THR A 84 -22.58 17.72 2.43
N ALA A 85 -21.53 18.54 2.49
CA ALA A 85 -21.61 19.93 2.06
C ALA A 85 -21.88 20.00 0.55
#